data_AF-A0A662II55-F1
#
_entry.id   AF-A0A662II55-F1
#
_cell.length_a   1.000
_cell.length_b   1.000
_cell.length_c   1.000
_cell.angle_alpha   90.00
_cell.angle_beta   90.00
_cell.angle_gamma   90.00
#
_symmetry.space_group_name_H-M   'P 1'
#
loop_
_entity.id
_entity.type
_entity.pdbx_description
1 polymer ?
#
loop_
_entity_poly.entity_id
_entity_poly.type
_entity_poly.pdbx_seq_one_letter_code
_entity_poly.pdbx_strand_id
1 'polypeptide(L)'
;MSEKYYLIGNVLGIFLLDDEGNLVEKELFERDASQIAAKLHELERSKVIPEIDRLLERFTSEKPSATIVLEDEELAKNIASKYKMLNVTVETPCKGGLLLRSKLVDYLNQLKVSEQEYLNLLWEVSHESTRLKVKETAEKRDLFIAQAISTLDETDRVINLYASRLREWYSLHFPELNNEVRDHRLYTLIVHNVGSRENFSVENLLKVGIDKERAQHLVKLA
;
A
#
# COMPACT_ATOMS: atom_id res chain seq x y z
N MET A 1 -33.72 33.03 -6.77
CA MET A 1 -32.59 32.37 -6.06
C MET A 1 -32.33 31.07 -6.80
N SER A 2 -31.09 30.74 -7.15
CA SER A 2 -30.80 29.44 -7.76
C SER A 2 -31.08 28.34 -6.73
N GLU A 3 -31.83 27.31 -7.14
CA GLU A 3 -32.11 26.15 -6.29
C GLU A 3 -30.79 25.41 -6.03
N LYS A 4 -30.45 25.20 -4.75
CA LYS A 4 -29.25 24.49 -4.32
C LYS A 4 -29.56 23.02 -4.08
N TYR A 5 -28.67 22.16 -4.55
CA TYR A 5 -28.73 20.71 -4.40
C TYR A 5 -27.41 20.19 -3.88
N TYR A 6 -27.45 19.27 -2.92
CA TYR A 6 -26.26 18.75 -2.25
C TYR A 6 -25.97 17.34 -2.76
N LEU A 7 -24.81 17.15 -3.40
CA LEU A 7 -24.36 15.83 -3.85
C LEU A 7 -23.54 15.17 -2.74
N ILE A 8 -24.01 14.03 -2.24
CA ILE A 8 -23.43 13.37 -1.08
C ILE A 8 -23.18 11.89 -1.38
N GLY A 9 -21.97 11.42 -1.09
CA GLY A 9 -21.62 10.02 -1.15
C GLY A 9 -21.96 9.27 0.14
N ASN A 10 -22.48 8.05 0.01
CA ASN A 10 -22.74 7.12 1.11
C ASN A 10 -22.35 5.70 0.68
N VAL A 11 -22.19 4.78 1.63
CA VAL A 11 -21.94 3.35 1.32
C VAL A 11 -23.07 2.71 0.50
N LEU A 12 -24.28 3.27 0.56
CA LEU A 12 -25.41 2.81 -0.26
C LEU A 12 -25.39 3.32 -1.70
N GLY A 13 -24.67 4.41 -1.99
CA GLY A 13 -24.75 5.09 -3.28
C GLY A 13 -24.49 6.58 -3.20
N ILE A 14 -24.81 7.26 -4.30
CA ILE A 14 -24.75 8.71 -4.42
C ILE A 14 -26.15 9.28 -4.30
N PHE A 15 -26.30 10.32 -3.48
CA PHE A 15 -27.56 11.00 -3.22
C PHE A 15 -27.48 12.47 -3.61
N LEU A 16 -28.61 12.98 -4.11
CA LEU A 16 -28.82 14.40 -4.35
C LEU A 16 -29.97 14.89 -3.49
N LEU A 17 -29.67 15.80 -2.57
CA LEU A 17 -30.64 16.37 -1.64
C LEU A 17 -30.96 17.82 -2.00
N ASP A 18 -32.18 18.28 -1.73
CA ASP A 18 -32.50 19.71 -1.78
C ASP A 18 -32.07 20.45 -0.49
N ASP A 19 -32.37 21.76 -0.40
CA ASP A 19 -32.04 22.57 0.78
C ASP A 19 -32.83 22.25 2.05
N GLU A 20 -33.93 21.50 1.93
CA GLU A 20 -34.72 21.01 3.06
C GLU A 20 -34.26 19.61 3.52
N GLY A 21 -33.41 18.95 2.73
CA GLY A 21 -32.91 17.61 2.95
C GLY A 21 -33.79 16.51 2.33
N ASN A 22 -34.74 16.85 1.46
CA ASN A 22 -35.51 15.82 0.76
C ASN A 22 -34.63 15.17 -0.31
N LEU A 23 -34.79 13.85 -0.49
CA LEU A 23 -34.09 13.11 -1.51
C LEU A 23 -34.71 13.39 -2.87
N VAL A 24 -33.97 14.09 -3.73
CA VAL A 24 -34.40 14.50 -5.07
C VAL A 24 -34.08 13.40 -6.06
N GLU A 25 -32.83 12.95 -6.04
CA GLU A 25 -32.32 11.90 -6.94
C GLU A 25 -31.33 11.00 -6.22
N LYS A 26 -31.19 9.77 -6.73
CA LYS A 26 -30.26 8.77 -6.18
C LYS A 26 -29.73 7.83 -7.25
N GLU A 27 -28.50 7.38 -7.04
CA GLU A 27 -27.92 6.26 -7.76
C GLU A 27 -27.35 5.29 -6.72
N LEU A 28 -27.97 4.12 -6.58
CA LEU A 28 -27.55 3.12 -5.60
C LEU A 28 -26.43 2.26 -6.17
N PHE A 29 -25.48 1.90 -5.31
CA PHE A 29 -24.46 0.92 -5.69
C PHE A 29 -25.05 -0.50 -5.70
N GLU A 30 -24.45 -1.35 -6.53
CA GLU A 30 -24.61 -2.80 -6.38
C GLU A 30 -24.16 -3.21 -4.98
N ARG A 31 -24.90 -4.11 -4.33
CA ARG A 31 -24.66 -4.56 -2.95
C ARG A 31 -23.49 -5.52 -2.85
N ASP A 32 -22.35 -5.11 -3.40
CA ASP A 32 -21.08 -5.81 -3.34
C ASP A 32 -20.06 -4.91 -2.62
N ALA A 33 -19.60 -5.35 -1.44
CA ALA A 33 -18.72 -4.55 -0.60
C ALA A 33 -17.37 -4.22 -1.26
N SER A 34 -16.84 -5.12 -2.10
CA SER A 34 -15.56 -4.93 -2.78
C SER A 34 -15.65 -3.85 -3.85
N GLN A 35 -16.72 -3.88 -4.66
CA GLN A 35 -16.98 -2.85 -5.65
C GLN A 35 -17.26 -1.49 -5.02
N ILE A 36 -18.06 -1.45 -3.94
CA ILE A 36 -18.35 -0.21 -3.22
C ILE A 36 -17.06 0.37 -2.65
N ALA A 37 -16.22 -0.44 -1.98
CA ALA A 37 -14.95 0.01 -1.45
C ALA A 37 -14.03 0.58 -2.54
N ALA A 38 -13.97 -0.05 -3.72
CA ALA A 38 -13.21 0.48 -4.86
C ALA A 38 -13.75 1.83 -5.35
N LYS A 39 -15.08 2.00 -5.43
CA LYS A 39 -15.71 3.28 -5.83
C LYS A 39 -15.47 4.38 -4.80
N LEU A 40 -15.62 4.07 -3.51
CA LEU A 40 -15.32 5.01 -2.42
C LEU A 40 -13.83 5.41 -2.43
N HIS A 41 -12.93 4.47 -2.72
CA HIS A 41 -11.50 4.75 -2.87
C HIS A 41 -11.19 5.70 -4.04
N GLU A 42 -11.93 5.60 -5.14
CA GLU A 42 -11.81 6.54 -6.26
C GLU A 42 -12.42 7.93 -5.93
N LEU A 43 -13.51 7.96 -5.16
CA LEU A 43 -14.09 9.21 -4.64
C LEU A 43 -13.16 9.93 -3.66
N GLU A 44 -12.46 9.20 -2.79
CA GLU A 44 -11.44 9.76 -1.90
C GLU A 44 -10.26 10.41 -2.67
N ARG A 45 -10.07 10.04 -3.94
CA ARG A 45 -9.10 10.64 -4.87
C ARG A 45 -9.72 11.71 -5.74
N SER A 46 -10.90 12.18 -5.36
CA SER A 46 -11.67 13.23 -6.02
C SER A 46 -12.01 12.91 -7.49
N LYS A 47 -12.05 11.62 -7.86
CA LYS A 47 -12.43 11.19 -9.21
C LYS A 47 -13.94 11.12 -9.35
N VAL A 48 -14.43 11.49 -10.53
CA VAL A 48 -15.85 11.36 -10.88
C VAL A 48 -16.13 9.91 -11.26
N ILE A 49 -16.89 9.20 -10.42
CA ILE A 49 -17.31 7.82 -10.68
C ILE A 49 -18.51 7.76 -11.64
N PRO A 50 -18.74 6.64 -12.34
CA PRO A 50 -19.84 6.50 -13.30
C PRO A 50 -21.24 6.78 -12.72
N GLU A 51 -21.45 6.49 -11.43
CA GLU A 51 -22.71 6.73 -10.74
C GLU A 51 -23.01 8.22 -10.58
N ILE A 52 -21.98 9.04 -10.35
CA ILE A 52 -22.11 10.50 -10.33
C ILE A 52 -22.52 10.97 -11.74
N ASP A 53 -21.85 10.48 -12.78
CA ASP A 53 -22.17 10.88 -14.16
C ASP A 53 -23.63 10.57 -14.52
N ARG A 54 -24.08 9.34 -14.24
CA ARG A 54 -25.47 8.92 -14.51
C ARG A 54 -26.48 9.77 -13.75
N LEU A 55 -26.19 10.07 -12.47
CA LEU A 55 -27.07 10.90 -11.65
C LEU A 55 -27.14 12.32 -12.20
N LEU A 56 -25.99 12.92 -12.52
CA LEU A 56 -25.92 14.29 -13.01
C LEU A 56 -26.51 14.44 -14.42
N GLU A 57 -26.37 13.45 -15.30
CA GLU A 57 -26.98 13.46 -16.64
C GLU A 57 -28.51 13.45 -16.57
N ARG A 58 -29.09 12.61 -15.69
CA ARG A 58 -30.55 12.61 -15.45
C ARG A 58 -31.00 13.95 -14.87
N PHE A 59 -30.32 14.42 -13.83
CA PHE A 59 -30.71 15.63 -13.12
C PHE A 59 -30.59 16.90 -13.96
N THR A 60 -29.50 17.03 -14.74
CA THR A 60 -29.27 18.20 -15.60
C THR A 60 -30.32 18.31 -16.71
N SER A 61 -30.85 17.17 -17.18
CA SER A 61 -31.93 17.14 -18.17
C SER A 61 -33.24 17.72 -17.63
N GLU A 62 -33.49 17.55 -16.33
CA GLU A 62 -34.70 18.05 -15.67
C GLU A 62 -34.55 19.50 -15.17
N LYS A 63 -33.38 19.86 -14.62
CA LYS A 63 -33.12 21.17 -14.00
C LYS A 63 -31.75 21.75 -14.40
N PRO A 64 -31.64 22.36 -15.59
CA PRO A 64 -30.36 22.86 -16.11
C PRO A 64 -29.81 24.09 -15.35
N SER A 65 -30.63 24.81 -14.58
CA SER A 65 -30.24 26.02 -13.82
C SER A 65 -29.89 25.76 -12.35
N ALA A 66 -29.85 24.49 -11.93
CA ALA A 66 -29.57 24.10 -10.55
C ALA A 66 -28.10 24.37 -10.15
N THR A 67 -27.88 24.67 -8.87
CA THR A 67 -26.54 24.78 -8.28
C THR A 67 -26.25 23.53 -7.46
N ILE A 68 -25.16 22.83 -7.78
CA ILE A 68 -24.71 21.64 -7.05
C ILE A 68 -23.67 22.04 -6.01
N VAL A 69 -23.86 21.58 -4.79
CA VAL A 69 -23.00 21.80 -3.64
C VAL A 69 -22.31 20.48 -3.31
N LEU A 70 -20.97 20.50 -3.19
CA LEU A 70 -20.16 19.36 -2.76
C LEU A 70 -19.31 19.74 -1.55
N GLU A 71 -18.89 18.74 -0.77
CA GLU A 71 -17.95 18.94 0.35
C GLU A 71 -16.47 18.91 -0.08
N ASP A 72 -16.16 18.29 -1.23
CA ASP A 72 -14.80 18.15 -1.77
C ASP A 72 -14.55 19.19 -2.88
N GLU A 73 -13.54 20.03 -2.69
CA GLU A 73 -13.15 21.09 -3.62
C GLU A 73 -12.59 20.57 -4.94
N GLU A 74 -11.78 19.50 -4.91
CA GLU A 74 -11.16 18.93 -6.10
C GLU A 74 -12.19 18.15 -6.92
N LEU A 75 -13.08 17.41 -6.26
CA LEU A 75 -14.18 16.73 -6.94
C LEU A 75 -15.12 17.76 -7.60
N ALA A 76 -15.41 18.87 -6.92
CA ALA A 76 -16.19 19.96 -7.50
C ALA A 76 -15.53 20.57 -8.74
N LYS A 77 -14.20 20.79 -8.72
CA LYS A 77 -13.44 21.24 -9.90
C LYS A 77 -13.50 20.24 -11.05
N ASN A 78 -13.38 18.95 -10.75
CA ASN A 78 -13.44 17.89 -11.75
C ASN A 78 -14.83 17.80 -12.40
N ILE A 79 -15.90 17.92 -11.61
CA ILE A 79 -17.28 17.96 -12.12
C ILE A 79 -17.53 19.23 -12.93
N ALA A 80 -17.13 20.41 -12.43
CA ALA A 80 -17.30 21.68 -13.14
C ALA A 80 -16.57 21.71 -14.49
N SER A 81 -15.39 21.08 -14.55
CA SER A 81 -14.59 20.96 -15.78
C SER A 81 -15.29 20.09 -16.84
N LYS A 82 -15.95 19.01 -16.39
CA LYS A 82 -16.69 18.07 -17.25
C LYS A 82 -18.04 18.63 -17.69
N TYR A 83 -18.77 19.26 -16.76
CA TYR A 83 -20.11 19.79 -16.97
C TYR A 83 -20.13 21.32 -16.91
N LYS A 84 -19.63 21.97 -17.97
CA LYS A 84 -19.46 23.45 -18.03
C LYS A 84 -20.76 24.26 -17.88
N MET A 85 -21.92 23.63 -18.06
CA MET A 85 -23.23 24.28 -17.94
C MET A 85 -23.80 24.22 -16.52
N LEU A 86 -23.20 23.41 -15.63
CA LEU A 86 -23.64 23.24 -14.25
C LEU A 86 -22.93 24.26 -13.35
N ASN A 87 -23.71 24.92 -12.49
CA ASN A 87 -23.15 25.74 -11.43
C ASN A 87 -22.72 24.83 -10.28
N VAL A 88 -21.42 24.74 -10.01
CA VAL A 88 -20.87 23.93 -8.91
C VAL A 88 -20.27 24.82 -7.84
N THR A 89 -20.58 24.53 -6.59
CA THR A 89 -20.11 25.26 -5.41
C THR A 89 -19.62 24.27 -4.36
N VAL A 90 -18.75 24.73 -3.46
CA VAL A 90 -18.16 23.91 -2.41
C VAL A 90 -18.55 24.49 -1.06
N GLU A 91 -19.04 23.63 -0.16
CA GLU A 91 -19.40 23.99 1.21
C GLU A 91 -19.00 22.83 2.13
N THR A 92 -18.16 23.10 3.13
CA THR A 92 -17.62 22.05 4.01
C THR A 92 -17.67 22.51 5.47
N PRO A 93 -18.45 21.85 6.37
CA PRO A 93 -19.44 20.82 6.07
C PRO A 93 -20.66 21.40 5.34
N CYS A 94 -21.25 20.66 4.41
CA CYS A 94 -22.45 21.14 3.73
C CYS A 94 -23.72 20.83 4.54
N LYS A 95 -24.73 21.70 4.42
CA LYS A 95 -26.04 21.50 5.07
C LYS A 95 -26.65 20.13 4.74
N GLY A 96 -26.64 19.72 3.47
CA GLY A 96 -27.18 18.41 3.06
C GLY A 96 -26.46 17.24 3.72
N GLY A 97 -25.13 17.30 3.85
CA GLY A 97 -24.31 16.26 4.48
C GLY A 97 -24.58 16.13 5.98
N LEU A 98 -24.88 17.24 6.65
CA LEU A 98 -25.31 17.24 8.06
C LEU A 98 -26.72 16.63 8.20
N LEU A 99 -27.65 17.00 7.32
CA LEU A 99 -29.02 16.48 7.32
C LEU A 99 -29.05 14.97 7.09
N LEU A 100 -28.33 14.46 6.08
CA LEU A 100 -28.23 13.03 5.79
C LEU A 100 -27.76 12.23 7.01
N ARG A 101 -26.70 12.72 7.68
CA ARG A 101 -26.13 12.07 8.87
C ARG A 101 -27.09 12.14 10.07
N SER A 102 -27.78 13.25 10.26
CA SER A 102 -28.71 13.44 11.38
C SER A 102 -30.00 12.63 11.26
N LYS A 103 -30.48 12.41 10.03
CA LYS A 103 -31.74 11.72 9.74
C LYS A 103 -31.54 10.40 9.00
N LEU A 104 -30.40 9.74 9.21
CA LEU A 104 -30.01 8.54 8.46
C LEU A 104 -31.12 7.48 8.43
N VAL A 105 -31.76 7.22 9.58
CA VAL A 105 -32.84 6.23 9.72
C VAL A 105 -34.03 6.55 8.81
N ASP A 106 -34.39 7.82 8.64
CA ASP A 106 -35.49 8.23 7.76
C ASP A 106 -35.17 7.91 6.30
N TYR A 107 -33.93 8.16 5.86
CA TYR A 107 -33.49 7.80 4.51
C TYR A 107 -33.43 6.29 4.32
N LEU A 108 -32.95 5.53 5.31
CA LEU A 108 -32.95 4.06 5.24
C LEU A 108 -34.35 3.50 5.05
N ASN A 109 -35.33 4.03 5.80
CA ASN A 109 -36.74 3.66 5.65
C ASN A 109 -37.28 3.98 4.25
N GLN A 110 -36.97 5.16 3.69
CA GLN A 110 -37.33 5.53 2.31
C GLN A 110 -36.70 4.60 1.26
N LEU A 111 -35.48 4.11 1.53
CA LEU A 111 -34.77 3.16 0.68
C LEU A 111 -35.19 1.70 0.89
N LYS A 112 -36.08 1.43 1.86
CA LYS A 112 -36.50 0.08 2.27
C LYS A 112 -35.32 -0.80 2.70
N VAL A 113 -34.31 -0.19 3.31
CA VAL A 113 -33.13 -0.88 3.86
C VAL A 113 -33.27 -0.90 5.37
N SER A 114 -33.10 -2.08 5.98
CA SER A 114 -33.12 -2.15 7.44
C SER A 114 -31.84 -1.57 8.03
N GLU A 115 -31.90 -1.02 9.24
CA GLU A 115 -30.72 -0.50 9.93
C GLU A 115 -29.63 -1.58 10.10
N GLN A 116 -30.04 -2.80 10.42
CA GLN A 116 -29.12 -3.93 10.59
C GLN A 116 -28.41 -4.31 9.28
N GLU A 117 -29.14 -4.30 8.16
CA GLU A 117 -28.58 -4.54 6.82
C GLU A 117 -27.60 -3.43 6.42
N TYR A 118 -27.94 -2.17 6.72
CA TYR A 118 -27.05 -1.04 6.49
C TYR A 118 -25.75 -1.15 7.29
N LEU A 119 -25.84 -1.47 8.58
CA LEU A 119 -24.68 -1.61 9.46
C LEU A 119 -23.78 -2.77 9.03
N ASN A 120 -24.35 -3.89 8.60
CA ASN A 120 -23.58 -5.01 8.08
C ASN A 120 -22.82 -4.60 6.80
N LEU A 121 -23.51 -3.95 5.85
CA LEU A 121 -22.86 -3.46 4.63
C LEU A 121 -21.77 -2.44 4.94
N LEU A 122 -22.03 -1.49 5.84
CA LEU A 122 -21.06 -0.50 6.28
C LEU A 122 -19.81 -1.16 6.87
N TRP A 123 -19.99 -2.20 7.68
CA TRP A 123 -18.88 -2.96 8.26
C TRP A 123 -18.07 -3.68 7.17
N GLU A 124 -18.72 -4.39 6.25
CA GLU A 124 -18.05 -5.09 5.15
C GLU A 124 -17.27 -4.13 4.25
N VAL A 125 -17.90 -3.02 3.85
CA VAL A 125 -17.26 -1.98 3.03
C VAL A 125 -16.08 -1.35 3.77
N SER A 126 -16.21 -1.10 5.07
CA SER A 126 -15.12 -0.56 5.89
C SER A 126 -13.94 -1.54 5.97
N HIS A 127 -14.23 -2.83 6.09
CA HIS A 127 -13.22 -3.88 6.09
C HIS A 127 -12.48 -3.95 4.74
N GLU A 128 -13.22 -4.00 3.63
CA GLU A 128 -12.65 -4.02 2.28
C GLU A 128 -11.84 -2.76 1.97
N SER A 129 -12.35 -1.58 2.33
CA SER A 129 -11.66 -0.29 2.16
C SER A 129 -10.34 -0.24 2.95
N THR A 130 -10.36 -0.75 4.18
CA THR A 130 -9.14 -0.86 5.00
C THR A 130 -8.14 -1.81 4.35
N ARG A 131 -8.60 -2.98 3.86
CA ARG A 131 -7.74 -3.96 3.19
C ARG A 131 -7.08 -3.36 1.94
N LEU A 132 -7.82 -2.61 1.13
CA LEU A 132 -7.29 -1.92 -0.05
C LEU A 132 -6.17 -0.93 0.32
N LYS A 133 -6.40 -0.09 1.33
CA LYS A 133 -5.41 0.92 1.79
C LYS A 133 -4.15 0.29 2.40
N VAL A 134 -4.32 -0.79 3.17
CA VAL A 134 -3.18 -1.56 3.73
C VAL A 134 -2.36 -2.18 2.61
N LYS A 135 -3.01 -2.80 1.62
CA LYS A 135 -2.34 -3.41 0.46
C LYS A 135 -1.52 -2.38 -0.32
N GLU A 136 -2.13 -1.24 -0.65
CA GLU A 136 -1.44 -0.16 -1.37
C GLU A 136 -0.21 0.36 -0.61
N THR A 137 -0.29 0.44 0.72
CA THR A 137 0.83 0.88 1.55
C THR A 137 1.92 -0.19 1.65
N ALA A 138 1.56 -1.47 1.75
CA ALA A 138 2.49 -2.59 1.82
C ALA A 138 3.25 -2.81 0.49
N GLU A 139 2.63 -2.46 -0.64
CA GLU A 139 3.23 -2.57 -1.97
C GLU A 139 4.21 -1.41 -2.30
N LYS A 140 4.44 -0.48 -1.37
CA LYS A 140 5.39 0.63 -1.57
C LYS A 140 6.81 0.10 -1.75
N ARG A 141 7.35 0.26 -2.97
CA ARG A 141 8.69 -0.17 -3.36
C ARG A 141 9.80 0.29 -2.40
N ASP A 142 9.68 1.50 -1.85
CA ASP A 142 10.66 2.07 -0.93
C ASP A 142 10.80 1.25 0.36
N LEU A 143 9.72 0.62 0.83
CA LEU A 143 9.76 -0.26 1.99
C LEU A 143 10.62 -1.50 1.71
N PHE A 144 10.47 -2.10 0.53
CA PHE A 144 11.28 -3.26 0.13
C PHE A 144 12.75 -2.89 -0.07
N ILE A 145 13.04 -1.71 -0.63
CA ILE A 145 14.42 -1.23 -0.80
C ILE A 145 15.07 -1.03 0.57
N ALA A 146 14.40 -0.34 1.50
CA ALA A 146 14.91 -0.13 2.85
C ALA A 146 15.16 -1.47 3.58
N GLN A 147 14.23 -2.41 3.47
CA GLN A 147 14.39 -3.75 4.05
C GLN A 147 15.57 -4.51 3.43
N ALA A 148 15.77 -4.43 2.12
CA ALA A 148 16.89 -5.08 1.44
C ALA A 148 18.24 -4.52 1.90
N ILE A 149 18.36 -3.20 2.05
CA ILE A 149 19.57 -2.55 2.57
C ILE A 149 19.85 -3.02 4.01
N SER A 150 18.85 -2.99 4.89
CA SER A 150 19.00 -3.48 6.28
C SER A 150 19.43 -4.94 6.32
N THR A 151 18.86 -5.77 5.43
CA THR A 151 19.20 -7.19 5.33
C THR A 151 20.64 -7.41 4.87
N LEU A 152 21.15 -6.57 3.95
CA LEU A 152 22.56 -6.62 3.54
C LEU A 152 23.49 -6.26 4.71
N ASP A 153 23.20 -5.18 5.43
CA ASP A 153 23.98 -4.75 6.60
C ASP A 153 23.96 -5.80 7.73
N GLU A 154 22.82 -6.46 7.94
CA GLU A 154 22.70 -7.59 8.87
C GLU A 154 23.50 -8.79 8.41
N THR A 155 23.45 -9.11 7.12
CA THR A 155 24.20 -10.23 6.52
C THR A 155 25.70 -10.01 6.68
N ASP A 156 26.20 -8.80 6.43
CA ASP A 156 27.62 -8.47 6.61
C ASP A 156 28.07 -8.62 8.06
N ARG A 157 27.24 -8.18 9.02
CA ARG A 157 27.51 -8.39 10.46
C ARG A 157 27.56 -9.88 10.82
N VAL A 158 26.63 -10.66 10.30
CA VAL A 158 26.55 -12.11 10.52
C VAL A 158 27.75 -12.84 9.89
N ILE A 159 28.15 -12.49 8.67
CA ILE A 159 29.34 -13.03 8.01
C ILE A 159 30.58 -12.77 8.85
N ASN A 160 30.76 -11.53 9.35
CA ASN A 160 31.90 -11.18 10.18
C ASN A 160 31.92 -11.94 11.51
N LEU A 161 30.76 -12.09 12.15
CA LEU A 161 30.62 -12.86 13.38
C LEU A 161 31.02 -14.34 13.16
N TYR A 162 30.47 -14.97 12.12
CA TYR A 162 30.76 -16.38 11.84
C TYR A 162 32.18 -16.60 11.35
N ALA A 163 32.73 -15.70 10.54
CA ALA A 163 34.13 -15.79 10.10
C ALA A 163 35.09 -15.68 11.29
N SER A 164 34.83 -14.77 12.23
CA SER A 164 35.62 -14.64 13.46
C SER A 164 35.53 -15.91 14.30
N ARG A 165 34.33 -16.48 14.47
CA ARG A 165 34.15 -17.72 15.23
C ARG A 165 34.82 -18.92 14.56
N LEU A 166 34.72 -19.03 13.24
CA LEU A 166 35.38 -20.07 12.45
C LEU A 166 36.91 -19.98 12.60
N ARG A 167 37.45 -18.77 12.56
CA ARG A 167 38.88 -18.52 12.76
C ARG A 167 39.35 -18.95 14.14
N GLU A 168 38.65 -18.54 15.20
CA GLU A 168 38.97 -18.96 16.57
C GLU A 168 38.95 -20.49 16.69
N TRP A 169 37.92 -21.13 16.16
CA TRP A 169 37.77 -22.58 16.26
C TRP A 169 38.85 -23.33 15.47
N TYR A 170 39.06 -22.95 14.21
CA TYR A 170 40.06 -23.61 13.36
C TYR A 170 41.50 -23.28 13.77
N SER A 171 41.75 -22.15 14.45
CA SER A 171 43.07 -21.82 15.00
C SER A 171 43.52 -22.78 16.10
N LEU A 172 42.61 -23.56 16.72
CA LEU A 172 42.99 -24.66 17.61
C LEU A 172 43.72 -25.79 16.86
N HIS A 173 43.44 -25.92 15.56
CA HIS A 173 44.08 -26.89 14.67
C HIS A 173 45.23 -26.26 13.89
N PHE A 174 45.02 -25.10 13.26
CA PHE A 174 46.00 -24.41 12.43
C PHE A 174 46.07 -22.89 12.69
N PRO A 175 46.75 -22.45 13.76
CA PRO A 175 46.80 -21.04 14.15
C PRO A 175 47.54 -20.14 13.15
N GLU A 176 48.56 -20.65 12.44
CA GLU A 176 49.34 -19.87 11.48
C GLU A 176 48.48 -19.38 10.31
N LEU A 177 47.49 -20.18 9.89
CA LEU A 177 46.57 -19.82 8.79
C LEU A 177 45.80 -18.52 9.09
N ASN A 178 45.48 -18.26 10.36
CA ASN A 178 44.72 -17.06 10.76
C ASN A 178 45.51 -15.77 10.48
N ASN A 179 46.82 -15.80 10.65
CA ASN A 179 47.70 -14.65 10.38
C ASN A 179 47.94 -14.47 8.88
N GLU A 180 48.06 -15.57 8.14
CA GLU A 180 48.39 -15.56 6.72
C GLU A 180 47.20 -15.18 5.83
N VAL A 181 45.98 -15.58 6.18
CA VAL A 181 44.80 -15.34 5.34
C VAL A 181 43.88 -14.34 6.03
N ARG A 182 43.85 -13.09 5.54
CA ARG A 182 43.02 -12.01 6.09
C ARG A 182 41.57 -12.02 5.59
N ASP A 183 41.35 -12.42 4.34
CA ASP A 183 40.03 -12.44 3.72
C ASP A 183 39.16 -13.56 4.35
N HIS A 184 37.96 -13.21 4.82
CA HIS A 184 37.02 -14.13 5.46
C HIS A 184 36.51 -15.22 4.51
N ARG A 185 36.20 -14.86 3.26
CA ARG A 185 35.70 -15.78 2.24
C ARG A 185 36.78 -16.80 1.87
N LEU A 186 38.01 -16.34 1.61
CA LEU A 186 39.13 -17.21 1.28
C LEU A 186 39.46 -18.15 2.45
N TYR A 187 39.52 -17.63 3.69
CA TYR A 187 39.73 -18.47 4.87
C TYR A 187 38.68 -19.57 4.99
N THR A 188 37.41 -19.21 4.79
CA THR A 188 36.29 -20.16 4.86
C THR A 188 36.39 -21.22 3.76
N LEU A 189 36.76 -20.83 2.54
CA LEU A 189 36.95 -21.78 1.43
C LEU A 189 38.11 -22.75 1.70
N ILE A 190 39.21 -22.31 2.30
CA ILE A 190 40.33 -23.19 2.65
C ILE A 190 39.89 -24.20 3.70
N VAL A 191 39.25 -23.73 4.79
CA VAL A 191 38.78 -24.61 5.86
C VAL A 191 37.75 -25.62 5.33
N HIS A 192 36.84 -25.21 4.46
CA HIS A 192 35.82 -26.09 3.89
C HIS A 192 36.38 -27.12 2.90
N ASN A 193 37.25 -26.71 1.98
CA ASN A 193 37.71 -27.58 0.88
C ASN A 193 38.96 -28.40 1.21
N VAL A 194 39.85 -27.88 2.07
CA VAL A 194 41.12 -28.54 2.43
C VAL A 194 40.96 -29.28 3.76
N GLY A 195 40.35 -28.65 4.76
CA GLY A 195 40.08 -29.28 6.05
C GLY A 195 41.35 -29.52 6.86
N SER A 196 41.82 -30.76 6.97
CA SER A 196 42.99 -31.12 7.79
C SER A 196 44.30 -30.58 7.20
N ARG A 197 45.33 -30.39 8.07
CA ARG A 197 46.68 -29.94 7.68
C ARG A 197 47.32 -30.91 6.67
N GLU A 198 47.08 -32.19 6.83
CA GLU A 198 47.59 -33.26 5.94
C GLU A 198 47.15 -33.08 4.48
N ASN A 199 46.02 -32.41 4.25
CA ASN A 199 45.49 -32.16 2.91
C ASN A 199 46.03 -30.88 2.25
N PHE A 200 46.86 -30.10 2.96
CA PHE A 200 47.47 -28.90 2.42
C PHE A 200 48.52 -29.27 1.37
N SER A 201 48.11 -29.22 0.11
CA SER A 201 48.97 -29.36 -1.05
C SER A 201 48.86 -28.12 -1.93
N VAL A 202 49.91 -27.83 -2.70
CA VAL A 202 49.90 -26.71 -3.65
C VAL A 202 48.73 -26.86 -4.64
N GLU A 203 48.42 -28.09 -5.04
CA GLU A 203 47.30 -28.38 -5.94
C GLU A 203 45.94 -28.04 -5.31
N ASN A 204 45.70 -28.46 -4.05
CA ASN A 204 44.44 -28.19 -3.36
C ASN A 204 44.24 -26.70 -3.07
N LEU A 205 45.31 -25.98 -2.74
CA LEU A 205 45.26 -24.54 -2.47
C LEU A 205 45.06 -23.71 -3.76
N LEU A 206 45.64 -24.15 -4.89
CA LEU A 206 45.40 -23.52 -6.20
C LEU A 206 43.93 -23.65 -6.63
N LYS A 207 43.28 -24.80 -6.35
CA LYS A 207 41.84 -25.01 -6.63
C LYS A 207 40.94 -24.04 -5.86
N VAL A 208 41.40 -23.56 -4.70
CA VAL A 208 40.70 -22.58 -3.86
C VAL A 208 41.01 -21.12 -4.27
N GLY A 209 41.88 -20.92 -5.27
CA GLY A 209 42.21 -19.61 -5.82
C GLY A 209 43.38 -18.91 -5.12
N ILE A 210 44.21 -19.65 -4.37
CA ILE A 210 45.46 -19.12 -3.81
C ILE A 210 46.54 -19.15 -4.89
N ASP A 211 47.35 -18.09 -4.97
CA ASP A 211 48.49 -18.00 -5.86
C ASP A 211 49.58 -19.03 -5.50
N LYS A 212 50.39 -19.43 -6.49
CA LYS A 212 51.35 -20.52 -6.34
C LYS A 212 52.41 -20.22 -5.26
N GLU A 213 52.85 -18.98 -5.14
CA GLU A 213 53.87 -18.57 -4.16
C GLU A 213 53.31 -18.67 -2.73
N ARG A 214 52.13 -18.10 -2.48
CA ARG A 214 51.46 -18.18 -1.18
C ARG A 214 51.02 -19.60 -0.83
N ALA A 215 50.60 -20.39 -1.81
CA ALA A 215 50.28 -21.81 -1.61
C ALA A 215 51.52 -22.60 -1.14
N GLN A 216 52.68 -22.38 -1.76
CA GLN A 216 53.93 -23.00 -1.32
C GLN A 216 54.33 -22.56 0.10
N HIS A 217 54.08 -21.30 0.45
CA HIS A 217 54.32 -20.83 1.82
C HIS A 217 53.38 -21.53 2.83
N LEU A 218 52.08 -21.59 2.54
CA LEU A 218 51.09 -22.20 3.43
C LEU A 218 51.34 -23.70 3.65
N VAL A 219 51.75 -24.43 2.62
CA VAL A 219 52.13 -25.85 2.74
C VAL A 219 53.32 -26.05 3.66
N LYS A 220 54.26 -25.09 3.73
CA LYS A 220 55.40 -25.18 4.66
C LYS A 220 55.01 -24.91 6.11
N LEU A 221 53.90 -24.19 6.34
CA LEU A 221 53.39 -23.85 7.67
C LEU A 221 52.43 -24.92 8.22
N ALA A 222 51.77 -25.67 7.33
CA ALA A 222 50.81 -26.72 7.66
C ALA A 222 51.49 -27.93 8.28
#